data_AF-A0AAV9E762-F1
#
_entry.id   AF-A0AAV9E762-F1
#
_cell.length_a   1.000
_cell.length_b   1.000
_cell.length_c   1.000
_cell.angle_alpha   90.00
_cell.angle_beta   90.00
_cell.angle_gamma   90.00
#
_symmetry.space_group_name_H-M   'P 1'
#
loop_
_entity.id
_entity.type
_entity.pdbx_description
1 polymer ?
#
loop_
_entity_poly.entity_id
_entity_poly.type
_entity_poly.pdbx_seq_one_letter_code
_entity_poly.pdbx_strand_id
1 'polypeptide(L)'
;MTLLKVGCVYKDPVSKEIVNLEGDVVQIKRPEMVISSHPSIRVDRQRNRLQVAEAMAEARSAAERGDLSRAVSILEVRRNSLVESVAGKAGDRLCMALDAELKEMQERMASWQRYEASGRAYVLSGLSSHSWQRATARGDSTDSTSLVQSYQTPSMVNMLARSQTLSPTSAQRRVHPPVRPARSFQAQPQPSDFVSL
;
A
#
# COMPACT_ATOMS: atom_id res chain seq x y z
N MET A 1 -32.06 8.07 8.17
CA MET A 1 -32.14 8.16 6.69
C MET A 1 -31.03 7.33 6.08
N THR A 2 -31.31 6.66 4.96
CA THR A 2 -30.31 5.92 4.19
C THR A 2 -29.37 6.89 3.49
N LEU A 3 -28.05 6.70 3.65
CA LEU A 3 -27.03 7.51 2.99
C LEU A 3 -26.62 6.89 1.65
N LEU A 4 -26.31 5.59 1.65
CA LEU A 4 -25.81 4.87 0.49
C LEU A 4 -26.28 3.41 0.55
N LYS A 5 -26.55 2.80 -0.60
CA LYS A 5 -26.70 1.34 -0.75
C LYS A 5 -25.57 0.84 -1.64
N VAL A 6 -24.81 -0.14 -1.19
CA VAL A 6 -23.62 -0.63 -1.90
C VAL A 6 -23.81 -2.10 -2.25
N GLY A 7 -24.12 -2.41 -3.51
CA GLY A 7 -24.14 -3.78 -4.03
C GLY A 7 -22.88 -4.12 -4.81
N CYS A 8 -22.65 -5.41 -5.07
CA CYS A 8 -21.56 -5.88 -5.92
C CYS A 8 -22.08 -6.93 -6.90
N VAL A 9 -21.67 -6.82 -8.17
CA VAL A 9 -21.95 -7.80 -9.20
C VAL A 9 -20.63 -8.16 -9.86
N TYR A 10 -20.29 -9.45 -9.89
CA TYR A 10 -19.06 -9.91 -10.53
C TYR A 10 -19.29 -11.24 -11.25
N LYS A 11 -18.41 -11.54 -12.21
CA LYS A 11 -18.38 -12.82 -12.90
C LYS A 11 -17.39 -13.74 -12.20
N ASP A 12 -17.84 -14.90 -11.74
CA ASP A 12 -16.96 -15.89 -11.12
C ASP A 12 -15.95 -16.39 -12.17
N PRO A 13 -14.62 -16.34 -11.90
CA PRO A 13 -13.61 -16.74 -12.86
C PRO A 13 -13.59 -18.25 -13.12
N VAL A 14 -14.07 -19.08 -12.18
CA VAL A 14 -14.14 -20.54 -12.26
C VAL A 14 -15.44 -21.00 -12.88
N SER A 15 -16.59 -20.63 -12.30
CA SER A 15 -17.90 -21.10 -12.78
C SER A 15 -18.42 -20.33 -14.00
N LYS A 16 -17.88 -19.13 -14.27
CA LYS A 16 -18.32 -18.18 -15.30
C LYS A 16 -19.73 -17.62 -15.09
N GLU A 17 -20.35 -17.87 -13.95
CA GLU A 17 -21.67 -17.33 -13.60
C GLU A 17 -21.58 -15.88 -13.11
N ILE A 18 -22.69 -15.15 -13.24
CA ILE A 18 -22.82 -13.80 -12.67
C ILE A 18 -23.33 -13.94 -11.25
N VAL A 19 -22.50 -13.51 -10.29
CA VAL A 19 -22.85 -13.49 -8.86
C VAL A 19 -23.30 -12.08 -8.51
N ASN A 20 -24.53 -11.97 -8.01
CA ASN A 20 -25.08 -10.74 -7.43
C ASN A 20 -24.98 -10.84 -5.91
N LEU A 21 -24.14 -10.01 -5.31
CA LEU A 21 -24.07 -9.86 -3.86
C LEU A 21 -25.04 -8.76 -3.45
N GLU A 22 -26.02 -9.12 -2.61
CA GLU A 22 -26.89 -8.14 -1.98
C GLU A 22 -26.05 -7.12 -1.21
N GLY A 23 -26.48 -5.87 -1.32
CA GLY A 23 -25.69 -4.76 -0.86
C GLY A 23 -25.99 -4.32 0.56
N ASP A 24 -24.98 -3.72 1.21
CA ASP A 24 -25.15 -3.11 2.53
C ASP A 24 -25.77 -1.73 2.43
N VAL A 25 -26.67 -1.42 3.37
CA VAL A 25 -27.30 -0.10 3.51
C VAL A 25 -26.54 0.71 4.57
N VAL A 26 -25.84 1.75 4.13
CA VAL A 26 -25.17 2.69 5.02
C VAL A 26 -26.18 3.71 5.52
N GLN A 27 -26.32 3.83 6.85
CA GLN A 27 -27.22 4.78 7.50
C GLN A 27 -26.44 5.67 8.46
N ILE A 28 -26.81 6.95 8.51
CA ILE A 28 -26.31 7.88 9.54
C ILE A 28 -27.45 8.12 10.54
N LYS A 29 -27.18 7.79 11.80
CA LYS A 29 -28.06 8.13 12.91
C LYS A 29 -27.86 9.61 13.26
N ARG A 30 -28.96 10.35 13.46
CA ARG A 30 -28.95 11.73 13.96
C ARG A 30 -29.71 11.77 15.29
N PRO A 31 -29.06 11.41 16.41
CA PRO A 31 -29.66 11.56 17.74
C PRO A 31 -29.77 13.04 18.12
N GLU A 32 -30.79 13.38 18.89
CA GLU A 32 -31.09 14.75 19.33
C GLU A 32 -30.07 15.28 20.37
N MET A 33 -29.43 14.37 21.12
CA MET A 33 -28.37 14.69 22.06
C MET A 33 -27.15 13.78 21.84
N VAL A 34 -25.95 14.37 21.82
CA VAL A 34 -24.67 13.66 21.65
C VAL A 34 -23.76 14.04 22.82
N ILE A 35 -23.43 13.07 23.67
CA ILE A 35 -22.62 13.28 24.90
C ILE A 35 -21.13 13.35 24.58
N SER A 36 -20.65 12.55 23.62
CA SER A 36 -19.33 12.71 22.99
C SER A 36 -19.35 12.05 21.61
N SER A 37 -18.76 12.71 20.61
CA SER A 37 -18.73 12.19 19.24
C SER A 37 -17.30 11.97 18.82
N HIS A 38 -16.89 10.71 18.77
CA HIS A 38 -15.66 10.30 18.14
C HIS A 38 -16.01 9.37 16.98
N PRO A 39 -15.35 9.49 15.82
CA PRO A 39 -15.53 8.51 14.77
C PRO A 39 -15.19 7.12 15.30
N SER A 40 -15.87 6.09 14.78
CA SER A 40 -15.47 4.73 15.11
C SER A 40 -14.04 4.48 14.66
N ILE A 41 -13.32 3.61 15.37
CA ILE A 41 -11.93 3.25 15.05
C ILE A 41 -11.78 2.82 13.58
N ARG A 42 -12.78 2.12 13.02
CA ARG A 42 -12.78 1.71 11.60
C ARG A 42 -12.80 2.90 10.65
N VAL A 43 -13.59 3.93 10.94
CA VAL A 43 -13.67 5.14 10.12
C VAL A 43 -12.39 5.96 10.27
N ASP A 44 -11.92 6.14 11.50
CA ASP A 44 -10.70 6.88 11.80
C ASP A 44 -9.48 6.26 11.13
N ARG A 45 -9.33 4.92 11.22
CA ARG A 45 -8.31 4.15 10.50
C ARG A 45 -8.28 4.46 9.01
N GLN A 46 -9.44 4.50 8.34
CA GLN A 46 -9.50 4.75 6.90
C GLN A 46 -9.20 6.22 6.55
N ARG A 47 -9.57 7.17 7.41
CA ARG A 47 -9.18 8.58 7.25
C ARG A 47 -7.68 8.73 7.38
N ASN A 48 -7.10 8.15 8.43
CA ASN A 48 -5.65 8.12 8.65
C ASN A 48 -4.91 7.55 7.43
N ARG A 49 -5.37 6.40 6.90
CA ARG A 49 -4.79 5.78 5.69
C ARG A 49 -4.74 6.74 4.49
N LEU A 50 -5.82 7.49 4.26
CA LEU A 50 -5.90 8.46 3.17
C LEU A 50 -4.97 9.65 3.40
N GLN A 51 -5.05 10.26 4.58
CA GLN A 51 -4.24 11.43 4.94
C GLN A 51 -2.74 11.12 4.94
N VAL A 52 -2.36 9.91 5.36
CA VAL A 52 -0.97 9.45 5.29
C VAL A 52 -0.52 9.33 3.84
N ALA A 53 -1.32 8.76 2.94
CA ALA A 53 -0.98 8.67 1.52
C ALA A 53 -0.86 10.06 0.86
N GLU A 54 -1.73 11.01 1.21
CA GLU A 54 -1.66 12.41 0.77
C GLU A 54 -0.37 13.08 1.27
N ALA A 55 -0.02 12.88 2.54
CA ALA A 55 1.21 13.40 3.13
C ALA A 55 2.46 12.83 2.46
N MET A 56 2.49 11.53 2.16
CA MET A 56 3.57 10.90 1.41
C MET A 56 3.74 11.55 0.03
N ALA A 57 2.63 11.86 -0.65
CA ALA A 57 2.66 12.48 -1.97
C ALA A 57 3.16 13.93 -1.89
N GLU A 58 2.72 14.69 -0.88
CA GLU A 58 3.16 16.05 -0.63
C GLU A 58 4.65 16.11 -0.26
N ALA A 59 5.10 15.25 0.65
CA ALA A 59 6.49 15.12 1.05
C ALA A 59 7.38 14.74 -0.14
N ARG A 60 6.94 13.79 -0.97
CA ARG A 60 7.62 13.47 -2.23
C ARG A 60 7.74 14.71 -3.11
N SER A 61 6.65 15.43 -3.31
CA SER A 61 6.63 16.62 -4.16
C SER A 61 7.59 17.71 -3.65
N ALA A 62 7.70 17.89 -2.34
CA ALA A 62 8.66 18.80 -1.72
C ALA A 62 10.11 18.33 -1.92
N ALA A 63 10.37 17.05 -1.69
CA ALA A 63 11.69 16.46 -1.89
C ALA A 63 12.16 16.62 -3.34
N GLU A 64 11.33 16.28 -4.33
CA GLU A 64 11.66 16.39 -5.76
C GLU A 64 11.91 17.85 -6.21
N ARG A 65 11.49 18.86 -5.43
CA ARG A 65 11.76 20.28 -5.68
C ARG A 65 13.07 20.80 -5.10
N GLY A 66 13.82 20.00 -4.34
CA GLY A 66 15.01 20.51 -3.62
C GLY A 66 14.85 20.53 -2.10
N ASP A 67 13.61 20.47 -1.59
CA ASP A 67 13.29 20.82 -0.21
C ASP A 67 13.04 19.59 0.68
N LEU A 68 14.13 18.91 1.04
CA LEU A 68 14.09 17.76 1.94
C LEU A 68 13.67 18.13 3.37
N SER A 69 14.00 19.34 3.83
CA SER A 69 13.62 19.81 5.17
C SER A 69 12.10 19.91 5.31
N ARG A 70 11.44 20.54 4.33
CA ARG A 70 9.98 20.58 4.29
C ARG A 70 9.37 19.20 4.13
N ALA A 71 9.95 18.34 3.28
CA ALA A 71 9.46 16.98 3.11
C ALA A 71 9.44 16.20 4.44
N VAL A 72 10.54 16.25 5.20
CA VAL A 72 10.64 15.61 6.52
C VAL A 72 9.64 16.19 7.53
N SER A 73 9.46 17.52 7.53
CA SER A 73 8.50 18.20 8.41
C SER A 73 7.04 17.81 8.11
N ILE A 74 6.67 17.69 6.83
CA ILE A 74 5.33 17.21 6.43
C ILE A 74 5.07 15.82 7.00
N LEU A 75 6.04 14.90 6.87
CA LEU A 75 5.93 13.55 7.41
C LEU A 75 5.82 13.58 8.94
N GLU A 76 6.62 14.40 9.62
CA GLU A 76 6.63 14.51 11.09
C GLU A 76 5.29 14.99 11.65
N VAL A 77 4.74 16.07 11.10
CA VAL A 77 3.43 16.61 11.49
C VAL A 77 2.34 15.54 11.36
N ARG A 78 2.42 14.73 10.31
CA ARG A 78 1.45 13.68 10.02
C ARG A 78 1.60 12.49 10.95
N ARG A 79 2.82 12.10 11.30
CA ARG A 79 3.09 11.10 12.34
C ARG A 79 2.51 11.51 13.70
N ASN A 80 2.77 12.74 14.13
CA ASN A 80 2.24 13.26 15.40
C ASN A 80 0.70 13.25 15.39
N SER A 81 0.07 13.69 14.29
CA SER A 81 -1.39 13.66 14.14
C SER A 81 -1.95 12.23 14.14
N LEU A 82 -1.23 11.28 13.53
CA LEU A 82 -1.62 9.89 13.42
C LEU A 82 -1.61 9.19 14.79
N VAL A 83 -0.55 9.40 15.59
CA VAL A 83 -0.45 8.85 16.95
C VAL A 83 -1.54 9.41 17.86
N GLU A 84 -1.87 10.69 17.72
CA GLU A 84 -2.90 11.35 18.53
C GLU A 84 -4.34 11.02 18.14
N SER A 85 -4.55 10.41 16.96
CA SER A 85 -5.86 9.99 16.46
C SER A 85 -6.52 8.92 17.33
N VAL A 86 -7.83 8.72 17.16
CA VAL A 86 -8.60 7.74 17.94
C VAL A 86 -8.07 6.32 17.69
N ALA A 87 -7.81 5.96 16.44
CA ALA A 87 -7.24 4.68 16.07
C ALA A 87 -5.77 4.55 16.50
N GLY A 88 -5.00 5.64 16.43
CA GLY A 88 -3.61 5.69 16.92
C GLY A 88 -3.52 5.38 18.42
N LYS A 89 -4.28 6.12 19.23
CA LYS A 89 -4.37 5.93 20.69
C LYS A 89 -4.89 4.55 21.08
N ALA A 90 -5.75 3.95 20.25
CA ALA A 90 -6.26 2.60 20.45
C ALA A 90 -5.27 1.48 20.06
N GLY A 91 -4.06 1.82 19.57
CA GLY A 91 -3.06 0.83 19.15
C GLY A 91 -3.46 0.08 17.88
N ASP A 92 -4.18 0.73 16.97
CA ASP A 92 -4.59 0.10 15.71
C ASP A 92 -3.37 -0.32 14.89
N ARG A 93 -3.32 -1.60 14.51
CA ARG A 93 -2.16 -2.19 13.80
C ARG A 93 -1.83 -1.47 12.49
N LEU A 94 -2.83 -1.05 11.72
CA LEU A 94 -2.58 -0.34 10.47
C LEU A 94 -1.99 1.04 10.76
N CYS A 95 -2.50 1.76 11.76
CA CYS A 95 -1.95 3.05 12.14
C CYS A 95 -0.50 2.94 12.65
N MET A 96 -0.16 1.91 13.42
CA MET A 96 1.21 1.65 13.85
C MET A 96 2.15 1.38 12.67
N ALA A 97 1.70 0.59 11.69
CA ALA A 97 2.48 0.32 10.48
C ALA A 97 2.67 1.60 9.65
N LEU A 98 1.64 2.43 9.50
CA LEU A 98 1.74 3.72 8.79
C LEU A 98 2.73 4.67 9.48
N ASP A 99 2.76 4.73 10.81
CA ASP A 99 3.73 5.57 11.54
C ASP A 99 5.17 5.13 11.28
N ALA A 100 5.42 3.82 11.36
CA ALA A 100 6.75 3.26 11.08
C ALA A 100 7.16 3.48 9.61
N GLU A 101 6.22 3.42 8.67
CA GLU A 101 6.50 3.66 7.25
C GLU A 101 6.87 5.13 7.00
N LEU A 102 6.14 6.06 7.64
CA LEU A 102 6.47 7.49 7.59
C LEU A 102 7.84 7.76 8.22
N LYS A 103 8.17 7.12 9.34
CA LYS A 103 9.49 7.24 9.97
C LYS A 103 10.61 6.80 9.03
N GLU A 104 10.47 5.65 8.40
CA GLU A 104 11.46 5.14 7.45
C GLU A 104 11.62 6.09 6.25
N MET A 105 10.52 6.70 5.76
CA MET A 105 10.60 7.73 4.73
C MET A 105 11.39 8.96 5.18
N GLN A 106 11.20 9.43 6.42
CA GLN A 106 11.97 10.54 6.98
C GLN A 106 13.47 10.24 7.01
N GLU A 107 13.85 9.04 7.47
CA GLU A 107 15.26 8.63 7.54
C GLU A 107 15.91 8.56 6.16
N ARG A 108 15.15 8.12 5.15
CA ARG A 108 15.59 8.10 3.75
C ARG A 108 15.58 9.46 3.07
N MET A 109 14.94 10.47 3.66
CA MET A 109 14.97 11.87 3.23
C MET A 109 15.98 12.72 4.02
N ALA A 110 16.78 12.13 4.90
CA ALA A 110 17.74 12.87 5.74
C ALA A 110 18.84 13.60 4.95
N SER A 111 19.16 13.15 3.74
CA SER A 111 20.08 13.83 2.84
C SER A 111 19.77 13.51 1.38
N TRP A 112 20.22 14.39 0.48
CA TRP A 112 20.06 14.20 -0.97
C TRP A 112 20.64 12.87 -1.45
N GLN A 113 21.81 12.48 -0.94
CA GLN A 113 22.43 11.20 -1.29
C GLN A 113 21.56 10.00 -0.88
N ARG A 114 20.97 10.01 0.32
CA ARG A 114 20.09 8.90 0.78
C ARG A 114 18.77 8.87 0.02
N TYR A 115 18.23 10.05 -0.27
CA TYR A 115 16.99 10.19 -1.01
C TYR A 115 17.13 9.64 -2.42
N GLU A 116 18.19 10.03 -3.14
CA GLU A 116 18.46 9.52 -4.49
C GLU A 116 18.81 8.03 -4.49
N ALA A 117 19.66 7.59 -3.55
CA ALA A 117 20.11 6.20 -3.52
C ALA A 117 18.97 5.21 -3.21
N SER A 118 17.99 5.59 -2.38
CA SER A 118 16.92 4.66 -1.99
C SER A 118 15.59 5.29 -1.60
N GLY A 119 15.58 6.53 -1.10
CA GLY A 119 14.36 7.18 -0.61
C GLY A 119 13.32 7.39 -1.70
N ARG A 120 13.74 7.83 -2.89
CA ARG A 120 12.86 8.08 -4.02
C ARG A 120 12.09 6.83 -4.44
N ALA A 121 12.79 5.70 -4.57
CA ALA A 121 12.17 4.41 -4.88
C ALA A 121 11.26 3.91 -3.73
N TYR A 122 11.70 4.09 -2.48
CA TYR A 122 10.92 3.68 -1.31
C TYR A 122 9.57 4.42 -1.24
N VAL A 123 9.58 5.75 -1.41
CA VAL A 123 8.37 6.59 -1.36
C VAL A 123 7.42 6.26 -2.51
N LEU A 124 7.95 6.05 -3.72
CA LEU A 124 7.14 5.62 -4.87
C LEU A 124 6.48 4.26 -4.62
N SER A 125 7.21 3.31 -4.03
CA SER A 125 6.66 2.03 -3.60
C SER A 125 5.58 2.22 -2.53
N GLY A 126 5.80 3.14 -1.57
CA GLY A 126 4.81 3.67 -0.60
C GLY A 126 3.47 3.98 -1.22
N LEU A 127 3.49 5.00 -2.07
CA LEU A 127 2.34 5.56 -2.76
C LEU A 127 1.62 4.53 -3.63
N SER A 128 2.38 3.69 -4.35
CA SER A 128 1.79 2.65 -5.21
C SER A 128 1.04 1.60 -4.40
N SER A 129 1.56 1.20 -3.23
CA SER A 129 0.87 0.24 -2.35
C SER A 129 -0.42 0.81 -1.78
N HIS A 130 -0.42 2.07 -1.33
CA HIS A 130 -1.61 2.68 -0.72
C HIS A 130 -2.71 3.03 -1.72
N SER A 131 -2.36 3.45 -2.93
CA SER A 131 -3.32 3.73 -3.99
C SER A 131 -4.07 2.47 -4.43
N TRP A 132 -3.39 1.32 -4.45
CA TRP A 132 -3.96 0.04 -4.88
C TRP A 132 -4.39 -0.85 -3.70
N GLN A 133 -4.18 -0.39 -2.46
CA GLN A 133 -4.38 -1.16 -1.23
C GLN A 133 -3.79 -2.58 -1.31
N ARG A 134 -2.55 -2.66 -1.82
CA ARG A 134 -1.84 -3.91 -2.04
C ARG A 134 -0.63 -4.00 -1.14
N ALA A 135 -0.36 -5.21 -0.67
CA ALA A 135 0.87 -5.49 0.06
C ALA A 135 2.08 -5.32 -0.88
N THR A 136 3.23 -5.00 -0.29
CA THR A 136 4.49 -4.90 -1.02
C THR A 136 5.58 -5.57 -0.24
N ALA A 137 6.40 -6.36 -0.94
CA ALA A 137 7.62 -6.91 -0.37
C ALA A 137 8.73 -5.88 -0.56
N ARG A 138 8.73 -4.84 0.29
CA ARG A 138 9.94 -4.04 0.47
C ARG A 138 10.86 -4.92 1.31
N GLY A 139 11.91 -5.45 0.69
CA GLY A 139 12.87 -6.31 1.39
C GLY A 139 13.25 -5.72 2.75
N ASP A 140 13.42 -6.61 3.72
CA ASP A 140 13.59 -6.34 5.15
C ASP A 140 14.77 -5.39 5.45
N SER A 141 14.54 -4.09 5.28
CA SER A 141 15.49 -3.03 5.60
C SER A 141 15.12 -2.32 6.91
N THR A 142 14.14 -2.85 7.64
CA THR A 142 13.58 -2.28 8.86
C THR A 142 13.36 -3.41 9.87
N ASP A 143 13.98 -3.34 11.06
CA ASP A 143 13.84 -4.32 12.15
C ASP A 143 12.37 -4.55 12.62
N SER A 144 11.42 -3.75 12.11
CA SER A 144 9.98 -3.95 12.30
C SER A 144 9.39 -4.83 11.21
N THR A 145 9.32 -6.13 11.49
CA THR A 145 8.49 -7.14 10.79
C THR A 145 7.02 -6.70 10.60
N SER A 146 6.56 -5.69 11.35
CA SER A 146 5.20 -5.16 11.32
C SER A 146 4.84 -4.39 10.03
N LEU A 147 5.81 -3.76 9.35
CA LEU A 147 5.54 -2.98 8.13
C LEU A 147 5.04 -3.85 6.96
N VAL A 148 5.49 -5.10 6.91
CA VAL A 148 5.29 -6.02 5.78
C VAL A 148 3.87 -6.61 5.75
N GLN A 149 3.08 -6.46 6.81
CA GLN A 149 1.75 -7.07 6.91
C GLN A 149 0.60 -6.16 6.45
N SER A 150 0.88 -4.89 6.12
CA SER A 150 -0.14 -3.97 5.62
C SER A 150 -0.73 -4.49 4.31
N TYR A 151 -2.06 -4.66 4.27
CA TYR A 151 -2.82 -5.25 3.16
C TYR A 151 -2.50 -6.72 2.85
N GLN A 152 -1.78 -7.43 3.72
CA GLN A 152 -1.56 -8.86 3.56
C GLN A 152 -2.89 -9.62 3.77
N THR A 153 -3.23 -10.50 2.83
CA THR A 153 -4.41 -11.35 2.96
C THR A 153 -4.05 -12.69 3.62
N PRO A 154 -5.01 -13.38 4.27
CA PRO A 154 -4.77 -14.72 4.81
C PRO A 154 -4.22 -15.71 3.78
N SER A 155 -4.66 -15.60 2.51
CA SER A 155 -4.16 -16.44 1.41
C SER A 155 -2.66 -16.22 1.14
N MET A 156 -2.20 -14.96 1.18
CA MET A 156 -0.78 -14.64 1.03
C MET A 156 0.07 -15.20 2.19
N VAL A 157 -0.43 -15.10 3.43
CA VAL A 157 0.22 -15.71 4.61
C VAL A 157 0.34 -17.23 4.42
N ASN A 158 -0.74 -17.89 4.01
CA ASN A 158 -0.77 -19.34 3.80
C ASN A 158 0.17 -19.78 2.68
N MET A 159 0.28 -19.00 1.60
CA MET A 159 1.20 -19.27 0.50
C MET A 159 2.65 -19.22 0.97
N LEU A 160 3.03 -18.19 1.75
CA LEU A 160 4.36 -18.07 2.32
C LEU A 160 4.68 -19.24 3.26
N ALA A 161 3.77 -19.56 4.18
CA ALA A 161 3.92 -20.69 5.09
C ALA A 161 4.13 -22.02 4.33
N ARG A 162 3.31 -22.27 3.29
CA ARG A 162 3.47 -23.45 2.42
C ARG A 162 4.83 -23.48 1.74
N SER A 163 5.28 -22.35 1.19
CA SER A 163 6.59 -22.25 0.52
C SER A 163 7.77 -22.55 1.46
N GLN A 164 7.67 -22.12 2.71
CA GLN A 164 8.68 -22.40 3.75
C GLN A 164 8.66 -23.88 4.15
N THR A 165 7.48 -24.49 4.28
CA THR A 165 7.36 -25.94 4.57
C THR A 165 7.76 -26.84 3.39
N LEU A 166 7.67 -26.34 2.16
CA LEU A 166 8.06 -27.05 0.93
C LEU A 166 9.53 -26.81 0.54
N SER A 167 10.22 -25.88 1.20
CA SER A 167 11.64 -25.65 0.99
C SER A 167 12.41 -26.84 1.57
N PRO A 168 13.07 -27.68 0.76
CA PRO A 168 13.89 -28.76 1.29
C PRO A 168 15.06 -28.10 2.02
N THR A 169 15.18 -28.43 3.30
CA THR A 169 16.39 -28.24 4.10
C THR A 169 17.62 -28.55 3.25
N SER A 170 18.40 -27.52 2.93
CA SER A 170 19.88 -27.48 2.88
C SER A 170 20.64 -28.80 2.68
N ALA A 171 20.24 -29.64 1.72
CA ALA A 171 20.91 -30.88 1.40
C ALA A 171 20.82 -31.14 -0.11
N GLN A 172 21.15 -30.12 -0.92
CA GLN A 172 21.59 -30.31 -2.29
C GLN A 172 22.09 -28.97 -2.87
N ARG A 173 23.41 -28.75 -2.80
CA ARG A 173 24.13 -28.02 -3.85
C ARG A 173 23.82 -28.72 -5.18
N ARG A 174 22.78 -28.28 -5.88
CA ARG A 174 22.48 -28.71 -7.25
C ARG A 174 22.67 -27.49 -8.14
N VAL A 175 23.79 -27.52 -8.83
CA VAL A 175 24.18 -26.79 -10.05
C VAL A 175 23.00 -26.03 -10.69
N HIS A 176 23.10 -24.70 -10.72
CA HIS A 176 22.17 -23.82 -11.43
C HIS A 176 22.10 -24.20 -12.92
N PRO A 177 20.92 -24.48 -13.48
CA PRO A 177 20.70 -24.30 -14.91
C PRO A 177 20.63 -22.78 -15.19
N PRO A 178 21.24 -22.27 -16.27
CA PRO A 178 21.22 -20.84 -16.56
C PRO A 178 19.78 -20.36 -16.78
N VAL A 179 19.42 -19.29 -16.08
CA VAL A 179 18.15 -18.59 -16.23
C VAL A 179 18.07 -18.07 -17.67
N ARG A 180 17.17 -18.63 -18.47
CA ARG A 180 16.88 -18.11 -19.80
C ARG A 180 16.12 -16.78 -19.64
N PRO A 181 16.57 -15.68 -20.26
CA PRO A 181 15.82 -14.43 -20.22
C PRO A 181 14.44 -14.64 -20.86
N ALA A 182 13.43 -14.02 -20.26
CA ALA A 182 12.08 -13.99 -20.80
C ALA A 182 12.11 -13.40 -22.21
N ARG A 183 11.55 -14.12 -23.19
CA ARG A 183 11.40 -13.64 -24.56
C ARG A 183 10.63 -12.32 -24.53
N SER A 184 11.30 -11.24 -24.92
CA SER A 184 10.68 -9.96 -25.23
C SER A 184 9.63 -10.17 -26.31
N PHE A 185 8.44 -9.61 -26.10
CA PHE A 185 7.38 -9.54 -27.10
C PHE A 185 7.94 -8.93 -28.39
N GLN A 186 7.76 -9.61 -29.52
CA GLN A 186 8.15 -9.09 -30.82
C GLN A 186 7.38 -7.79 -31.10
N ALA A 187 8.12 -6.76 -31.50
CA ALA A 187 7.55 -5.50 -31.98
C ALA A 187 6.62 -5.76 -33.17
N GLN A 188 5.46 -5.11 -33.14
CA GLN A 188 4.45 -5.10 -34.18
C GLN A 188 5.05 -4.69 -35.53
N PRO A 189 4.68 -5.32 -36.66
CA PRO A 189 5.15 -4.90 -37.98
C PRO A 189 4.57 -3.52 -38.34
N GLN A 190 5.43 -2.65 -38.86
CA GLN A 190 5.09 -1.33 -39.39
C GLN A 190 4.12 -1.44 -40.59
N PRO A 191 3.17 -0.51 -40.76
CA PRO A 191 2.29 -0.50 -41.93
C PRO A 191 3.06 -0.12 -43.19
N SER A 192 2.84 -0.90 -44.25
CA SER A 192 3.38 -0.67 -45.59
C SER A 192 2.76 0.58 -46.23
N ASP A 193 3.60 1.53 -46.63
CA ASP A 193 3.22 2.67 -47.45
C ASP A 193 2.66 2.20 -48.80
N PHE A 194 1.46 2.67 -49.12
CA PHE A 194 0.87 2.57 -50.45
C PHE A 194 1.67 3.46 -51.42
N VAL A 195 2.23 2.84 -52.46
CA VAL A 195 2.80 3.52 -53.62
C VAL A 195 1.69 4.24 -54.38
N SER A 196 1.92 5.50 -54.75
CA SER A 196 1.20 6.19 -55.81
C SER A 196 2.14 6.45 -56.99
N LEU A 197 1.58 6.22 -58.18
CA LEU A 197 2.10 6.32 -59.55
C LEU A 197 2.80 5.07 -60.11
#